data_AF-A0A914JHK9-F1
#
_entry.id   AF-A0A914JHK9-F1
#
_cell.length_a   1.000
_cell.length_b   1.000
_cell.length_c   1.000
_cell.angle_alpha   90.00
_cell.angle_beta   90.00
_cell.angle_gamma   90.00
#
_symmetry.space_group_name_H-M   'P 1'
#
loop_
_entity.id
_entity.type
_entity.pdbx_description
1 polymer ?
#
loop_
_entity_poly.entity_id
_entity_poly.type
_entity_poly.pdbx_seq_one_letter_code
_entity_poly.pdbx_strand_id
1 'polypeptide(L)'
;MDGVISHIYLRDTNRTTPLEKFKELLCLKGEKFTVYSMETTPRRHHYTNNPRIGEVVLEAVPGIEIISKSRFDKFHDGGTHGYDNREPSMRAIFGALGPSFKKKFVIRPFQNIELYNFMSEAMRLSTPAPNNDHLWFLEQTRLPAPKGFIEGIWTEFATLLGKYRRHYKTLRMFAGPIYDQNNDGIADEIQQKPTHIFVILLRCSIGTKWKSDFANCEDPTSTRVLSFALPIVEKDFNCLYPIEYLYRNTLRIRDVELLTGLEFFTDRQIYSDEVAISLRTFITESLWQLEQQNSDHH
;
A
#
# COMPACT_ATOMS: atom_id res chain seq x y z
N MET A 1 -4.88 29.47 25.24
CA MET A 1 -6.23 29.13 24.74
C MET A 1 -6.56 27.76 25.27
N ASP A 2 -7.82 27.52 25.60
CA ASP A 2 -8.29 26.30 26.28
C ASP A 2 -8.84 25.35 25.21
N GLY A 3 -8.95 24.06 25.56
CA GLY A 3 -9.41 23.02 24.67
C GLY A 3 -8.47 21.82 24.68
N VAL A 4 -8.72 20.90 23.75
CA VAL A 4 -7.95 19.66 23.62
C VAL A 4 -6.53 19.88 23.09
N ILE A 5 -6.33 20.93 22.29
CA ILE A 5 -5.02 21.50 21.94
C ILE A 5 -4.99 22.91 22.49
N SER A 6 -4.16 23.14 23.50
CA SER A 6 -4.10 24.41 24.22
C SER A 6 -2.78 25.11 23.96
N HIS A 7 -2.85 26.34 23.44
CA HIS A 7 -1.68 27.17 23.17
C HIS A 7 -1.39 28.13 24.31
N ILE A 8 -0.14 28.18 24.73
CA ILE A 8 0.36 29.18 25.68
C ILE A 8 1.27 30.15 24.94
N TYR A 9 0.93 31.43 25.05
CA TYR A 9 1.71 32.53 24.50
C TYR A 9 2.40 33.28 25.64
N LEU A 10 3.71 33.47 25.53
CA LEU A 10 4.48 34.13 26.58
C LEU A 10 4.39 35.65 26.39
N ARG A 11 3.88 36.37 27.40
CA ARG A 11 3.79 37.84 27.35
C ARG A 11 5.13 38.55 27.55
N ASP A 12 6.13 37.87 28.12
CA ASP A 12 7.45 38.43 28.43
C ASP A 12 8.55 37.46 27.98
N THR A 13 9.33 37.88 26.97
CA THR A 13 10.35 37.08 26.28
C THR A 13 11.72 37.10 26.97
N ASN A 14 11.84 37.70 28.16
CA ASN A 14 13.14 37.85 28.79
C ASN A 14 13.65 36.57 29.51
N ARG A 15 14.78 36.09 28.97
CA ARG A 15 15.89 35.28 29.55
C ARG A 15 15.66 33.86 30.06
N THR A 16 14.47 33.27 29.96
CA THR A 16 14.27 31.84 30.26
C THR A 16 13.53 31.15 29.13
N THR A 17 13.97 29.94 28.77
CA THR A 17 13.35 29.19 27.67
C THR A 17 11.90 28.82 28.05
N PRO A 18 10.97 28.75 27.08
CA PRO A 18 9.56 28.42 27.37
C PRO A 18 9.40 27.14 28.19
N LEU A 19 10.21 26.11 27.92
CA LEU A 19 10.20 24.85 28.67
C LEU A 19 10.65 25.00 30.12
N GLU A 20 11.55 25.95 30.41
CA GLU A 20 12.03 26.19 31.77
C GLU A 20 10.97 26.82 32.68
N LYS A 21 10.09 27.65 32.12
CA LYS A 21 8.95 28.24 32.85
C LYS A 21 7.84 27.23 33.14
N PHE A 22 7.78 26.12 32.39
CA PHE A 22 6.75 25.08 32.53
C PHE A 22 7.32 23.72 32.97
N LYS A 23 8.49 23.68 33.63
CA LYS A 23 9.11 22.43 34.10
C LYS A 23 8.20 21.58 34.98
N GLU A 24 7.34 22.21 35.78
CA GLU A 24 6.37 21.53 36.64
C GLU A 24 5.28 20.78 35.86
N LEU A 25 5.05 21.14 34.59
CA LEU A 25 4.14 20.44 33.68
C LEU A 25 4.86 19.33 32.88
N LEU A 26 6.19 19.27 32.92
CA LEU A 26 6.97 18.21 32.27
C LEU A 26 6.96 16.95 33.14
N CYS A 27 7.20 15.78 32.51
CA CYS A 27 7.31 14.48 33.19
C CYS A 27 6.02 13.90 33.80
N LEU A 28 4.83 14.40 33.43
CA LEU A 28 3.53 13.78 33.78
C LEU A 28 3.24 12.46 33.04
N LYS A 29 4.29 11.80 32.51
CA LYS A 29 4.26 10.56 31.71
C LYS A 29 3.33 10.56 30.49
N GLY A 30 2.76 11.71 30.13
CA GLY A 30 1.76 11.81 29.06
C GLY A 30 0.41 11.20 29.42
N GLU A 31 0.12 10.95 30.71
CA GLU A 31 -1.13 10.26 31.12
C GLU A 31 -2.40 11.08 30.84
N LYS A 32 -2.31 12.41 30.90
CA LYS A 32 -3.45 13.32 30.69
C LYS A 32 -3.25 14.28 29.53
N PHE A 33 -2.03 14.76 29.37
CA PHE A 33 -1.61 15.61 28.27
C PHE A 33 -0.10 15.55 28.07
N THR A 34 0.35 15.91 26.88
CA THR A 34 1.76 16.07 26.52
C THR A 34 2.07 17.54 26.28
N VAL A 35 3.30 17.95 26.62
CA VAL A 35 3.78 19.32 26.45
C VAL A 35 4.79 19.36 25.31
N TYR A 36 4.53 20.21 24.33
CA TYR A 36 5.41 20.42 23.18
C TYR A 36 5.89 21.87 23.09
N SER A 37 7.17 22.04 22.73
CA SER A 37 7.69 23.28 22.16
C SER A 37 7.79 23.14 20.64
N MET A 38 8.10 24.23 19.93
CA MET A 38 8.37 24.18 18.49
C MET A 38 9.42 23.13 18.09
N GLU A 39 10.36 22.83 18.98
CA GLU A 39 11.44 21.87 18.74
C GLU A 39 11.01 20.43 18.98
N THR A 40 10.10 20.20 19.93
CA THR A 40 9.70 18.84 20.37
C THR A 40 8.39 18.35 19.75
N THR A 41 7.59 19.24 19.13
CA THR A 41 6.37 18.84 18.42
C THR A 41 6.68 17.76 17.38
N PRO A 42 5.96 16.62 17.38
CA PRO A 42 6.13 15.57 16.37
C PRO A 42 6.02 16.13 14.95
N ARG A 43 7.04 15.86 14.13
CA ARG A 43 7.13 16.44 12.77
C ARG A 43 5.93 16.09 11.88
N ARG A 44 5.31 14.93 12.09
CA ARG A 44 4.06 14.51 11.41
C ARG A 44 2.87 15.45 11.60
N HIS A 45 2.87 16.28 12.64
CA HIS A 45 1.81 17.26 12.87
C HIS A 45 1.93 18.44 11.92
N HIS A 46 3.13 18.71 11.38
CA HIS A 46 3.43 19.90 10.58
C HIS A 46 3.01 21.22 11.25
N TYR A 47 3.08 21.26 12.58
CA TYR A 47 2.41 22.27 13.41
C TYR A 47 3.39 23.12 14.23
N THR A 48 4.37 23.74 13.55
CA THR A 48 5.40 24.57 14.21
C THR A 48 5.78 25.83 13.45
N ASN A 49 5.56 25.90 12.14
CA ASN A 49 6.11 26.94 11.27
C ASN A 49 5.10 28.08 11.00
N ASN A 50 4.53 28.67 12.05
CA ASN A 50 3.64 29.83 11.92
C ASN A 50 3.64 30.66 13.21
N PRO A 51 3.77 32.00 13.16
CA PRO A 51 3.80 32.85 14.35
C PRO A 51 2.49 32.87 15.14
N ARG A 52 1.39 32.35 14.59
CA ARG A 52 0.11 32.20 15.30
C ARG A 52 0.08 30.96 16.18
N ILE A 53 1.03 30.03 16.04
CA ILE A 53 1.16 28.86 16.91
C ILE A 53 1.94 29.30 18.15
N GLY A 54 1.31 29.15 19.33
CA GLY A 54 1.95 29.48 20.60
C GLY A 54 3.26 28.72 20.85
N GLU A 55 4.15 29.34 21.63
CA GLU A 55 5.50 28.83 21.90
C GLU A 55 5.48 27.50 22.66
N VAL A 56 4.41 27.23 23.41
CA VAL A 56 4.12 25.95 24.05
C VAL A 56 2.72 25.48 23.66
N VAL A 57 2.64 24.21 23.27
CA VAL A 57 1.39 23.53 22.92
C VAL A 57 1.17 22.37 23.88
N LEU A 58 -0.02 22.31 24.48
CA LEU A 58 -0.47 21.19 25.28
C LEU A 58 -1.42 20.34 24.44
N GLU A 59 -1.10 19.05 24.28
CA GLU A 59 -1.95 18.07 23.60
C GLU A 59 -2.59 17.15 24.63
N ALA A 60 -3.91 17.26 24.83
CA ALA A 60 -4.65 16.39 25.73
C ALA A 60 -4.84 14.98 25.14
N VAL A 61 -4.95 13.97 26.00
CA VAL A 61 -5.40 12.64 25.58
C VAL A 61 -6.92 12.62 25.37
N PRO A 62 -7.47 11.73 24.52
CA PRO A 62 -8.92 11.65 24.30
C PRO A 62 -9.73 11.56 25.59
N GLY A 63 -10.79 12.36 25.68
CA GLY A 63 -11.66 12.44 26.87
C GLY A 63 -11.20 13.46 27.91
N ILE A 64 -10.07 14.12 27.71
CA ILE A 64 -9.59 15.22 28.55
C ILE A 64 -9.68 16.55 27.78
N GLU A 65 -10.05 17.61 28.49
CA GLU A 65 -9.98 18.99 27.98
C GLU A 65 -9.20 19.86 28.95
N ILE A 66 -8.32 20.73 28.42
CA ILE A 66 -7.49 21.61 29.24
C ILE A 66 -8.18 22.97 29.34
N ILE A 67 -8.54 23.36 30.55
CA ILE A 67 -9.35 24.55 30.81
C ILE A 67 -8.67 25.42 31.86
N SER A 68 -8.64 26.72 31.59
CA SER A 68 -8.15 27.72 32.52
C SER A 68 -9.11 27.84 33.70
N LYS A 69 -8.56 28.08 34.89
CA LYS A 69 -9.35 28.16 36.14
C LYS A 69 -10.53 29.14 36.06
N SER A 70 -10.39 30.24 35.32
CA SER A 70 -11.45 31.25 35.14
C SER A 70 -12.61 30.79 34.25
N ARG A 71 -12.43 29.71 33.48
CA ARG A 71 -13.44 29.13 32.59
C ARG A 71 -14.00 27.80 33.09
N PHE A 72 -13.46 27.26 34.18
CA PHE A 72 -13.88 25.98 34.73
C PHE A 72 -15.37 25.96 35.11
N ASP A 73 -15.87 27.01 35.76
CA ASP A 73 -17.29 27.10 36.17
C ASP A 73 -18.26 27.21 34.97
N LYS A 74 -17.73 27.47 33.77
CA LYS A 74 -18.48 27.54 32.51
C LYS A 74 -18.25 26.31 31.62
N PHE A 75 -17.54 25.31 32.14
CA PHE A 75 -17.34 24.08 31.42
C PHE A 75 -18.65 23.30 31.34
N HIS A 76 -18.93 22.80 30.14
CA HIS A 76 -20.05 21.91 29.90
C HIS A 76 -19.49 20.56 29.45
N ASP A 77 -19.95 19.51 30.11
CA ASP A 77 -19.65 18.14 29.70
C ASP A 77 -20.34 17.85 28.36
N GLY A 78 -19.60 17.25 27.43
CA GLY A 78 -20.03 17.08 26.05
C GLY A 78 -18.95 16.52 25.14
N GLY A 79 -19.30 16.30 23.88
CA GLY A 79 -18.35 15.89 22.85
C GLY A 79 -17.45 17.05 22.40
N THR A 80 -16.16 16.77 22.23
CA THR A 80 -15.17 17.75 21.74
C THR A 80 -14.25 17.10 20.69
N HIS A 81 -13.48 17.92 19.98
CA HIS A 81 -12.60 17.48 18.90
C HIS A 81 -11.34 18.35 18.78
N GLY A 82 -10.33 17.85 18.07
CA GLY A 82 -9.05 18.52 17.87
C GLY A 82 -7.85 17.79 18.47
N TYR A 83 -8.06 16.61 19.09
CA TYR A 83 -7.00 15.72 19.52
C TYR A 83 -6.10 15.30 18.35
N ASP A 84 -5.06 14.51 18.63
CA ASP A 84 -4.19 13.93 17.62
C ASP A 84 -4.99 13.37 16.43
N ASN A 85 -4.65 13.79 15.21
CA ASN A 85 -5.33 13.41 13.98
C ASN A 85 -5.27 11.91 13.67
N ARG A 86 -4.47 11.12 14.41
CA ARG A 86 -4.47 9.65 14.34
C ARG A 86 -5.58 9.00 15.14
N GLU A 87 -6.16 9.71 16.11
CA GLU A 87 -7.22 9.18 16.95
C GLU A 87 -8.42 8.78 16.09
N PRO A 88 -8.96 7.55 16.24
CA PRO A 88 -10.09 7.11 15.45
C PRO A 88 -11.30 8.05 15.51
N SER A 89 -11.53 8.70 16.65
CA SER A 89 -12.60 9.68 16.86
C SER A 89 -12.38 11.01 16.12
N MET A 90 -11.15 11.32 15.69
CA MET A 90 -10.80 12.56 14.97
C MET A 90 -10.81 12.40 13.45
N ARG A 91 -11.15 11.20 12.95
CA ARG A 91 -11.21 10.93 11.51
C ARG A 91 -12.46 11.57 10.90
N ALA A 92 -12.28 12.22 9.76
CA ALA A 92 -13.37 12.77 8.97
C ALA A 92 -13.95 11.74 7.98
N ILE A 93 -15.17 12.00 7.51
CA ILE A 93 -15.82 11.22 6.45
C ILE A 93 -15.53 11.88 5.10
N PHE A 94 -15.27 11.07 4.08
CA PHE A 94 -15.14 11.51 2.70
C PHE A 94 -16.03 10.68 1.78
N GLY A 95 -16.74 11.34 0.87
CA GLY A 95 -17.54 10.70 -0.17
C GLY A 95 -17.54 11.53 -1.44
N ALA A 96 -17.43 10.88 -2.60
CA ALA A 96 -17.42 11.52 -3.91
C ALA A 96 -18.37 10.78 -4.87
N LEU A 97 -19.16 11.55 -5.62
CA LEU A 97 -20.11 11.02 -6.60
C LEU A 97 -20.05 11.87 -7.87
N GLY A 98 -19.91 11.24 -9.03
CA GLY A 98 -19.81 11.93 -10.30
C GLY A 98 -19.27 11.04 -11.42
N PRO A 99 -19.32 11.51 -12.68
CA PRO A 99 -18.90 10.73 -13.85
C PRO A 99 -17.40 10.41 -13.86
N SER A 100 -16.59 11.28 -13.23
CA SER A 100 -15.14 11.10 -13.09
C SER A 100 -14.76 10.11 -11.97
N PHE A 101 -15.73 9.65 -11.16
CA PHE A 101 -15.47 8.81 -10.00
C PHE A 101 -16.01 7.38 -10.18
N LYS A 102 -15.26 6.41 -9.66
CA LYS A 102 -15.68 5.01 -9.68
C LYS A 102 -16.93 4.84 -8.80
N LYS A 103 -17.95 4.19 -9.36
CA LYS A 103 -19.19 3.89 -8.63
C LYS A 103 -18.95 2.76 -7.64
N LYS A 104 -19.57 2.84 -6.46
CA LYS A 104 -19.51 1.81 -5.40
C LYS A 104 -18.08 1.42 -5.01
N PHE A 105 -17.19 2.40 -4.96
CA PHE A 105 -15.78 2.19 -4.65
C PHE A 105 -15.44 2.78 -3.28
N VAL A 106 -14.84 1.97 -2.41
CA VAL A 106 -14.38 2.37 -1.07
C VAL A 106 -12.86 2.50 -1.10
N ILE A 107 -12.36 3.66 -0.70
CA ILE A 107 -10.92 3.94 -0.63
C ILE A 107 -10.41 3.83 0.80
N ARG A 108 -9.11 3.51 0.94
CA ARG A 108 -8.43 3.57 2.23
C ARG A 108 -8.43 5.01 2.77
N PRO A 109 -8.38 5.21 4.10
CA PRO A 109 -8.26 6.54 4.69
C PRO A 109 -7.04 7.27 4.15
N PHE A 110 -7.21 8.56 3.87
CA PHE A 110 -6.17 9.44 3.37
C PHE A 110 -6.25 10.79 4.09
N GLN A 111 -5.18 11.58 4.05
CA GLN A 111 -5.16 12.88 4.71
C GLN A 111 -5.94 13.91 3.89
N ASN A 112 -6.67 14.81 4.54
CA ASN A 112 -7.50 15.81 3.87
C ASN A 112 -6.72 16.80 2.97
N ILE A 113 -5.40 16.93 3.17
CA ILE A 113 -4.52 17.76 2.33
C ILE A 113 -4.52 17.30 0.85
N GLU A 114 -4.80 16.03 0.59
CA GLU A 114 -4.84 15.43 -0.76
C GLU A 114 -6.10 15.85 -1.56
N LEU A 115 -7.11 16.41 -0.89
CA LEU A 115 -8.39 16.76 -1.53
C LEU A 115 -8.23 17.81 -2.63
N TYR A 116 -7.27 18.72 -2.49
CA TYR A 116 -7.09 19.82 -3.43
C TYR A 116 -6.66 19.31 -4.82
N ASN A 117 -5.68 18.41 -4.90
CA ASN A 117 -5.27 17.84 -6.18
C ASN A 117 -6.31 16.86 -6.72
N PHE A 118 -6.96 16.06 -5.85
CA PHE A 118 -8.10 15.22 -6.25
C PHE A 118 -9.19 16.03 -6.96
N MET A 119 -9.57 17.18 -6.40
CA MET A 119 -10.55 18.08 -7.03
C MET A 119 -10.01 18.71 -8.32
N SER A 120 -8.74 19.12 -8.34
CA SER A 120 -8.10 19.71 -9.52
C SER A 120 -8.06 18.76 -10.71
N GLU A 121 -7.76 17.47 -10.47
CA GLU A 121 -7.79 16.41 -11.49
C GLU A 121 -9.23 16.13 -11.95
N ALA A 122 -10.18 16.01 -11.01
CA ALA A 122 -11.59 15.80 -11.34
C ALA A 122 -12.16 16.93 -12.22
N MET A 123 -11.68 18.17 -12.02
CA MET A 123 -12.01 19.36 -12.81
C MET A 123 -11.15 19.55 -14.07
N ARG A 124 -10.18 18.64 -14.33
CA ARG A 124 -9.25 18.69 -15.48
C ARG A 124 -8.43 19.99 -15.57
N LEU A 125 -8.02 20.53 -14.43
CA LEU A 125 -7.13 21.68 -14.40
C LEU A 125 -5.72 21.25 -14.85
N SER A 126 -5.15 21.94 -15.84
CA SER A 126 -3.88 21.57 -16.47
C SER A 126 -2.66 21.81 -15.58
N THR A 127 -2.77 22.69 -14.57
CA THR A 127 -1.71 23.00 -13.61
C THR A 127 -2.31 23.40 -12.24
N PRO A 128 -2.34 22.51 -11.24
CA PRO A 128 -2.70 22.88 -9.86
C PRO A 128 -1.66 23.83 -9.25
N ALA A 129 -2.08 24.82 -8.47
CA ALA A 129 -1.14 25.68 -7.73
C ALA A 129 -0.32 24.88 -6.68
N PRO A 130 0.92 25.33 -6.35
CA PRO A 130 1.79 24.63 -5.39
C PRO A 130 1.11 24.43 -4.04
N ASN A 131 1.17 23.20 -3.50
CA ASN A 131 0.56 22.84 -2.21
C ASN A 131 1.33 21.67 -1.55
N ASN A 132 0.97 21.32 -0.31
CA ASN A 132 1.70 20.34 0.52
C ASN A 132 1.37 18.86 0.20
N ASP A 133 0.74 18.59 -0.94
CA ASP A 133 0.44 17.24 -1.43
C ASP A 133 1.69 16.58 -2.04
N HIS A 134 1.77 15.26 -1.90
CA HIS A 134 2.87 14.41 -2.32
C HIS A 134 2.40 13.33 -3.30
N LEU A 135 2.86 13.39 -4.56
CA LEU A 135 3.10 12.33 -5.55
C LEU A 135 3.12 10.83 -5.05
N TRP A 136 2.03 10.25 -4.51
CA TRP A 136 2.02 8.93 -3.81
C TRP A 136 1.63 7.70 -4.64
N PHE A 137 1.41 7.82 -5.96
CA PHE A 137 1.11 6.67 -6.84
C PHE A 137 2.14 5.51 -6.74
N LEU A 138 3.35 5.79 -6.24
CA LEU A 138 4.41 4.81 -6.04
C LEU A 138 4.45 4.15 -4.64
N GLU A 139 3.68 4.63 -3.65
CA GLU A 139 3.63 4.03 -2.31
C GLU A 139 2.43 3.10 -2.10
N GLN A 140 1.31 3.30 -2.82
CA GLN A 140 0.15 2.40 -2.71
C GLN A 140 0.33 1.04 -3.41
N THR A 141 1.38 0.90 -4.21
CA THR A 141 1.86 -0.37 -4.79
C THR A 141 2.89 -1.07 -3.90
N ARG A 142 3.27 -0.49 -2.76
CA ARG A 142 4.21 -1.13 -1.83
C ARG A 142 3.49 -2.20 -1.01
N LEU A 143 3.84 -3.44 -1.29
CA LEU A 143 3.48 -4.58 -0.47
C LEU A 143 4.49 -4.71 0.67
N PRO A 144 4.07 -4.62 1.95
CA PRO A 144 4.99 -4.75 3.07
C PRO A 144 5.55 -6.17 3.08
N ALA A 145 6.83 -6.30 2.75
CA ALA A 145 7.54 -7.56 2.71
C ALA A 145 8.74 -7.53 3.65
N PRO A 146 9.02 -8.64 4.35
CA PRO A 146 10.21 -8.77 5.16
C PRO A 146 11.48 -8.62 4.32
N LYS A 147 12.57 -8.18 4.93
CA LYS A 147 13.84 -7.96 4.24
C LYS A 147 14.32 -9.25 3.57
N GLY A 148 14.17 -10.40 4.22
CA GLY A 148 14.55 -11.69 3.66
C GLY A 148 13.69 -12.15 2.48
N PHE A 149 12.42 -11.74 2.39
CA PHE A 149 11.63 -11.94 1.17
C PHE A 149 12.20 -11.14 -0.01
N ILE A 150 12.49 -9.86 0.23
CA ILE A 150 12.97 -8.94 -0.81
C ILE A 150 14.35 -9.37 -1.30
N GLU A 151 15.28 -9.61 -0.39
CA GLU A 151 16.67 -9.93 -0.71
C GLU A 151 16.84 -11.39 -1.17
N GLY A 152 15.95 -12.30 -0.76
CA GLY A 152 15.95 -13.71 -1.15
C GLY A 152 14.96 -14.01 -2.26
N ILE A 153 13.75 -14.46 -1.89
CA ILE A 153 12.73 -15.01 -2.81
C ILE A 153 12.47 -14.07 -4.00
N TRP A 154 12.31 -12.77 -3.76
CA TRP A 154 12.03 -11.80 -4.81
C TRP A 154 13.23 -11.52 -5.72
N THR A 155 14.44 -11.41 -5.18
CA THR A 155 15.68 -11.27 -5.98
C THR A 155 15.88 -12.47 -6.90
N GLU A 156 15.63 -13.68 -6.42
CA GLU A 156 15.76 -14.92 -7.20
C GLU A 156 14.72 -14.98 -8.32
N PHE A 157 13.47 -14.62 -8.02
CA PHE A 157 12.43 -14.46 -9.03
C PHE A 157 12.81 -13.40 -10.08
N ALA A 158 13.29 -12.23 -9.65
CA ALA A 158 13.71 -11.15 -10.56
C ALA A 158 14.88 -11.59 -11.47
N THR A 159 15.79 -12.40 -10.94
CA THR A 159 16.89 -13.00 -11.71
C THR A 159 16.36 -13.96 -12.77
N LEU A 160 15.41 -14.83 -12.42
CA LEU A 160 14.74 -15.72 -13.37
C LEU A 160 14.00 -14.92 -14.47
N LEU A 161 13.24 -13.89 -14.08
CA LEU A 161 12.54 -13.00 -15.00
C LEU A 161 13.51 -12.30 -15.96
N GLY A 162 14.69 -11.88 -15.49
CA GLY A 162 15.75 -11.33 -16.32
C GLY A 162 16.31 -12.32 -17.35
N LYS A 163 16.38 -13.62 -17.01
CA LYS A 163 16.74 -14.68 -17.97
C LYS A 163 15.64 -14.89 -19.00
N TYR A 164 14.38 -15.00 -18.56
CA TYR A 164 13.22 -15.16 -19.44
C TYR A 164 13.04 -13.99 -20.41
N ARG A 165 13.17 -12.74 -19.95
CA ARG A 165 13.08 -11.56 -20.81
C ARG A 165 14.15 -11.56 -21.91
N ARG A 166 15.38 -11.97 -21.59
CA ARG A 166 16.47 -12.05 -22.59
C ARG A 166 16.21 -13.10 -23.67
N HIS A 167 15.68 -14.25 -23.26
CA HIS A 167 15.44 -15.39 -24.13
C HIS A 167 14.15 -15.23 -24.95
N TYR A 168 13.00 -14.96 -24.31
CA TYR A 168 11.69 -14.89 -24.97
C TYR A 168 11.33 -13.49 -25.52
N LYS A 169 12.14 -12.46 -25.24
CA LYS A 169 11.97 -11.04 -25.63
C LYS A 169 10.78 -10.36 -24.99
N THR A 170 9.57 -10.82 -25.29
CA THR A 170 8.31 -10.17 -24.89
C THR A 170 7.55 -11.06 -23.94
N LEU A 171 7.35 -10.57 -22.72
CA LEU A 171 6.61 -11.21 -21.64
C LEU A 171 5.56 -10.23 -21.13
N ARG A 172 4.37 -10.72 -20.80
CA ARG A 172 3.43 -9.99 -19.95
C ARG A 172 3.47 -10.55 -18.56
N MET A 173 3.43 -9.65 -17.58
CA MET A 173 3.41 -10.00 -16.17
C MET A 173 2.20 -9.34 -15.52
N PHE A 174 1.40 -10.15 -14.82
CA PHE A 174 0.42 -9.69 -13.86
C PHE A 174 0.92 -10.10 -12.49
N ALA A 175 0.84 -9.20 -11.51
CA ALA A 175 1.24 -9.52 -10.15
C ALA A 175 0.34 -8.79 -9.15
N GLY A 176 0.15 -9.39 -7.99
CA GLY A 176 -0.67 -8.80 -6.93
C GLY A 176 -0.62 -9.60 -5.63
N PRO A 177 -1.17 -9.04 -4.54
CA PRO A 177 -1.25 -9.74 -3.26
C PRO A 177 -2.27 -10.87 -3.28
N ILE A 178 -2.02 -11.90 -2.49
CA ILE A 178 -2.98 -12.93 -2.05
C ILE A 178 -3.21 -12.74 -0.55
N TYR A 179 -4.46 -12.83 -0.13
CA TYR A 179 -4.88 -12.82 1.27
C TYR A 179 -5.59 -14.16 1.54
N ASP A 180 -4.86 -15.08 2.15
CA ASP A 180 -5.34 -16.41 2.53
C ASP A 180 -4.69 -16.75 3.88
N GLN A 181 -5.25 -16.22 4.97
CA GLN A 181 -4.73 -16.39 6.32
C GLN A 181 -5.25 -17.67 6.98
N ASN A 182 -6.44 -18.11 6.60
CA ASN A 182 -7.02 -19.36 7.08
C ASN A 182 -6.47 -20.60 6.34
N ASN A 183 -5.74 -20.41 5.23
CA ASN A 183 -5.11 -21.44 4.39
C ASN A 183 -6.13 -22.41 3.78
N ASP A 184 -7.31 -21.93 3.43
CA ASP A 184 -8.35 -22.75 2.78
C ASP A 184 -8.23 -22.76 1.24
N GLY A 185 -7.28 -21.99 0.69
CA GLY A 185 -7.06 -21.89 -0.75
C GLY A 185 -8.03 -20.95 -1.46
N ILE A 186 -8.78 -20.14 -0.72
CA ILE A 186 -9.76 -19.17 -1.20
C ILE A 186 -9.38 -17.78 -0.65
N ALA A 187 -9.73 -16.73 -1.39
CA ALA A 187 -9.52 -15.36 -0.94
C ALA A 187 -10.30 -15.08 0.36
N ASP A 188 -9.60 -14.58 1.39
CA ASP A 188 -10.22 -14.12 2.62
C ASP A 188 -11.21 -12.97 2.36
N GLU A 189 -12.37 -13.00 3.01
CA GLU A 189 -13.33 -11.89 2.99
C GLU A 189 -12.75 -10.60 3.60
N ILE A 190 -11.87 -10.74 4.60
CA ILE A 190 -11.22 -9.63 5.31
C ILE A 190 -9.73 -9.61 4.97
N GLN A 191 -9.37 -8.80 3.98
CA GLN A 191 -7.99 -8.64 3.52
C GLN A 191 -7.18 -7.74 4.48
N GLN A 192 -6.42 -8.37 5.38
CA GLN A 192 -5.55 -7.63 6.31
C GLN A 192 -4.10 -7.58 5.83
N LYS A 193 -3.37 -8.69 5.98
CA LYS A 193 -1.97 -8.83 5.61
C LYS A 193 -1.87 -9.87 4.51
N PRO A 194 -1.19 -9.56 3.38
CA PRO A 194 -1.03 -10.53 2.32
C PRO A 194 -0.14 -11.67 2.80
N THR A 195 -0.54 -12.90 2.49
CA THR A 195 0.23 -14.12 2.80
C THR A 195 1.17 -14.46 1.66
N HIS A 196 0.77 -14.18 0.41
CA HIS A 196 1.57 -14.44 -0.78
C HIS A 196 1.50 -13.26 -1.78
N ILE A 197 2.40 -13.28 -2.75
CA ILE A 197 2.30 -12.50 -3.99
C ILE A 197 2.05 -13.48 -5.13
N PHE A 198 0.95 -13.32 -5.87
CA PHE A 198 0.80 -14.03 -7.12
C PHE A 198 1.59 -13.34 -8.23
N VAL A 199 2.18 -14.12 -9.12
CA VAL A 199 2.76 -13.62 -10.36
C VAL A 199 2.33 -14.52 -11.50
N ILE A 200 1.78 -13.94 -12.56
CA ILE A 200 1.39 -14.63 -13.79
C ILE A 200 2.25 -14.09 -14.92
N LEU A 201 3.02 -14.95 -15.54
CA LEU A 201 3.79 -14.67 -16.74
C LEU A 201 3.07 -15.25 -17.96
N LEU A 202 2.84 -14.41 -18.96
CA LEU A 202 2.33 -14.83 -20.26
C LEU A 202 3.40 -14.60 -21.32
N ARG A 203 3.51 -15.59 -22.21
CA ARG A 203 4.24 -15.47 -23.46
C ARG A 203 3.47 -16.12 -24.60
N CYS A 204 3.83 -15.78 -25.83
CA CYS A 204 3.44 -16.58 -26.98
C CYS A 204 4.46 -17.70 -27.21
N SER A 205 4.05 -18.74 -27.92
CA SER A 205 4.94 -19.84 -28.32
C SER A 205 6.06 -19.31 -29.23
N ILE A 206 7.22 -19.97 -29.21
CA ILE A 206 8.36 -19.57 -30.05
C ILE A 206 7.91 -19.57 -31.52
N GLY A 207 8.23 -18.50 -32.25
CA GLY A 207 7.82 -18.32 -33.66
C GLY A 207 6.45 -17.66 -33.86
N THR A 208 5.68 -17.42 -32.80
CA THR A 208 4.38 -16.73 -32.87
C THR A 208 4.49 -15.27 -32.43
N LYS A 209 3.54 -14.43 -32.87
CA LYS A 209 3.56 -12.98 -32.63
C LYS A 209 2.52 -12.53 -31.61
N TRP A 210 2.85 -11.45 -30.92
CA TRP A 210 1.89 -10.64 -30.18
C TRP A 210 1.09 -9.78 -31.14
N LYS A 211 -0.16 -9.47 -30.80
CA LYS A 211 -0.90 -8.39 -31.46
C LYS A 211 -0.16 -7.05 -31.34
N SER A 212 -0.50 -6.09 -32.19
CA SER A 212 0.16 -4.78 -32.25
C SER A 212 0.01 -3.93 -30.98
N ASP A 213 -1.08 -4.11 -30.23
CA ASP A 213 -1.32 -3.53 -28.90
C ASP A 213 -0.65 -4.31 -27.77
N PHE A 214 0.08 -5.38 -28.13
CA PHE A 214 0.65 -6.38 -27.27
C PHE A 214 -0.34 -7.08 -26.36
N ALA A 215 -1.67 -6.88 -26.49
CA ALA A 215 -2.70 -7.31 -25.52
C ALA A 215 -2.67 -8.81 -25.26
N ASN A 216 -2.59 -9.57 -26.35
CA ASN A 216 -2.62 -11.03 -26.40
C ASN A 216 -1.82 -11.52 -27.63
N CYS A 217 -1.59 -12.82 -27.69
CA CYS A 217 -1.02 -13.46 -28.88
C CYS A 217 -1.99 -13.34 -30.07
N GLU A 218 -1.47 -13.19 -31.29
CA GLU A 218 -2.29 -13.17 -32.51
C GLU A 218 -3.13 -14.45 -32.61
N ASP A 219 -2.51 -15.59 -32.30
CA ASP A 219 -3.17 -16.89 -32.08
C ASP A 219 -3.31 -17.15 -30.57
N PRO A 220 -4.54 -17.13 -30.00
CA PRO A 220 -4.79 -17.38 -28.59
C PRO A 220 -4.30 -18.76 -28.10
N THR A 221 -4.30 -19.79 -28.95
CA THR A 221 -3.85 -21.16 -28.60
C THR A 221 -2.34 -21.25 -28.38
N SER A 222 -1.60 -20.30 -28.95
CA SER A 222 -0.15 -20.18 -28.76
C SER A 222 0.25 -19.60 -27.41
N THR A 223 -0.71 -19.09 -26.63
CA THR A 223 -0.47 -18.53 -25.29
C THR A 223 0.12 -19.61 -24.39
N ARG A 224 1.20 -19.27 -23.68
CA ARG A 224 1.81 -20.09 -22.64
C ARG A 224 1.81 -19.30 -21.35
N VAL A 225 1.49 -20.00 -20.27
CA VAL A 225 1.33 -19.41 -18.93
C VAL A 225 2.31 -20.06 -17.97
N LEU A 226 2.83 -19.26 -17.05
CA LEU A 226 3.55 -19.72 -15.88
C LEU A 226 3.18 -18.84 -14.71
N SER A 227 2.64 -19.44 -13.66
CA SER A 227 2.15 -18.71 -12.48
C SER A 227 2.80 -19.20 -11.19
N PHE A 228 2.93 -18.26 -10.24
CA PHE A 228 3.54 -18.47 -8.93
C PHE A 228 2.66 -17.87 -7.83
N ALA A 229 2.70 -18.47 -6.65
CA ALA A 229 2.21 -17.90 -5.41
C ALA A 229 3.38 -17.87 -4.42
N LEU A 230 4.06 -16.73 -4.35
CA LEU A 230 5.30 -16.58 -3.58
C LEU A 230 4.97 -16.18 -2.14
N PRO A 231 5.29 -17.01 -1.12
CA PRO A 231 4.96 -16.70 0.26
C PRO A 231 5.79 -15.51 0.79
N ILE A 232 5.13 -14.59 1.50
CA ILE A 232 5.74 -13.38 2.06
C ILE A 232 6.34 -13.72 3.44
N VAL A 233 7.52 -14.35 3.44
CA VAL A 233 8.22 -14.85 4.64
C VAL A 233 9.67 -14.39 4.70
N GLU A 234 10.28 -14.37 5.89
CA GLU A 234 11.69 -13.95 6.06
C GLU A 234 12.70 -14.93 5.42
N LYS A 235 12.41 -16.23 5.40
CA LYS A 235 13.31 -17.22 4.80
C LYS A 235 12.56 -18.48 4.41
N ASP A 236 13.11 -19.21 3.45
CA ASP A 236 12.75 -20.60 3.23
C ASP A 236 13.22 -21.45 4.43
N PHE A 237 12.28 -22.17 5.05
CA PHE A 237 12.58 -23.09 6.15
C PHE A 237 13.11 -24.45 5.67
N ASN A 238 12.94 -24.77 4.38
CA ASN A 238 13.29 -26.05 3.78
C ASN A 238 14.69 -26.08 3.13
N CYS A 239 15.39 -24.93 3.12
CA CYS A 239 16.74 -24.79 2.55
C CYS A 239 16.85 -25.28 1.09
N LEU A 240 15.79 -25.13 0.30
CA LEU A 240 15.77 -25.54 -1.09
C LEU A 240 16.69 -24.63 -1.93
N TYR A 241 17.20 -25.17 -3.03
CA TYR A 241 17.84 -24.33 -4.04
C TYR A 241 16.84 -23.31 -4.58
N PRO A 242 17.23 -22.06 -4.86
CA PRO A 242 16.30 -21.00 -5.27
C PRO A 242 15.37 -21.36 -6.43
N ILE A 243 15.90 -22.05 -7.44
CA ILE A 243 15.10 -22.45 -8.62
C ILE A 243 14.09 -23.55 -8.28
N GLU A 244 14.46 -24.48 -7.39
CA GLU A 244 13.54 -25.51 -6.91
C GLU A 244 12.46 -24.89 -6.04
N TYR A 245 12.82 -23.94 -5.16
CA TYR A 245 11.86 -23.20 -4.36
C TYR A 245 10.81 -22.49 -5.22
N LEU A 246 11.23 -21.78 -6.28
CA LEU A 246 10.30 -21.12 -7.21
C LEU A 246 9.43 -22.14 -7.95
N TYR A 247 10.00 -23.26 -8.39
CA TYR A 247 9.25 -24.33 -9.06
C TYR A 247 8.17 -24.94 -8.16
N ARG A 248 8.48 -25.20 -6.88
CA ARG A 248 7.54 -25.75 -5.89
C ARG A 248 6.37 -24.81 -5.58
N ASN A 249 6.56 -23.50 -5.77
CA ASN A 249 5.53 -22.48 -5.56
C ASN A 249 4.77 -22.11 -6.85
N THR A 250 4.84 -22.96 -7.89
CA THR A 250 4.00 -22.81 -9.09
C THR A 250 2.58 -23.32 -8.83
N LEU A 251 1.60 -22.70 -9.47
CA LEU A 251 0.18 -23.04 -9.36
C LEU A 251 -0.57 -22.76 -10.66
N ARG A 252 -1.81 -23.25 -10.78
CA ARG A 252 -2.67 -22.95 -11.94
C ARG A 252 -3.21 -21.54 -11.85
N ILE A 253 -3.65 -21.00 -12.98
CA ILE A 253 -4.40 -19.73 -12.98
C ILE A 253 -5.72 -19.89 -12.22
N ARG A 254 -6.38 -21.06 -12.30
CA ARG A 254 -7.59 -21.31 -11.50
C ARG A 254 -7.34 -21.17 -10.01
N ASP A 255 -6.16 -21.57 -9.52
CA ASP A 255 -5.80 -21.43 -8.12
C ASP A 255 -5.60 -19.95 -7.75
N VAL A 256 -4.96 -19.16 -8.64
CA VAL A 256 -4.86 -17.70 -8.46
C VAL A 256 -6.24 -17.04 -8.41
N GLU A 257 -7.18 -17.45 -9.26
CA GLU A 257 -8.56 -16.92 -9.26
C GLU A 257 -9.27 -17.21 -7.94
N LEU A 258 -9.14 -18.43 -7.40
CA LEU A 258 -9.71 -18.80 -6.10
C LEU A 258 -9.10 -17.97 -4.97
N LEU A 259 -7.77 -17.81 -4.96
CA LEU A 259 -7.01 -17.09 -3.94
C LEU A 259 -7.14 -15.56 -4.00
N THR A 260 -7.66 -15.00 -5.09
CA THR A 260 -7.73 -13.53 -5.30
C THR A 260 -9.12 -13.01 -5.61
N GLY A 261 -10.05 -13.88 -6.02
CA GLY A 261 -11.36 -13.48 -6.55
C GLY A 261 -11.28 -12.81 -7.93
N LEU A 262 -10.11 -12.78 -8.57
CA LEU A 262 -9.95 -12.28 -9.94
C LEU A 262 -10.37 -13.35 -10.95
N GLU A 263 -10.66 -12.93 -12.18
CA GLU A 263 -10.93 -13.84 -13.30
C GLU A 263 -10.01 -13.50 -14.48
N PHE A 264 -9.45 -14.52 -15.12
CA PHE A 264 -8.55 -14.36 -16.26
C PHE A 264 -9.12 -15.05 -17.51
N PHE A 265 -8.71 -14.57 -18.69
CA PHE A 265 -9.13 -15.11 -19.99
C PHE A 265 -10.66 -15.13 -20.20
N THR A 266 -11.35 -14.10 -19.71
CA THR A 266 -12.81 -13.98 -19.75
C THR A 266 -13.36 -13.42 -21.06
N ASP A 267 -12.54 -12.73 -21.85
CA ASP A 267 -12.95 -12.19 -23.15
C ASP A 267 -13.13 -13.33 -24.18
N ARG A 268 -14.39 -13.65 -24.46
CA ARG A 268 -14.79 -14.72 -25.40
C ARG A 268 -14.58 -14.38 -26.87
N GLN A 269 -14.32 -13.13 -27.20
CA GLN A 269 -13.91 -12.74 -28.56
C GLN A 269 -12.43 -13.10 -28.81
N ILE A 270 -11.64 -13.24 -27.74
CA ILE A 270 -10.23 -13.57 -27.81
C ILE A 270 -9.99 -15.05 -27.46
N TYR A 271 -10.56 -15.53 -26.36
CA TYR A 271 -10.33 -16.87 -25.84
C TYR A 271 -11.62 -17.69 -25.91
N SER A 272 -11.64 -18.70 -26.78
CA SER A 272 -12.71 -19.71 -26.78
C SER A 272 -12.77 -20.43 -25.44
N ASP A 273 -13.90 -21.07 -25.14
CA ASP A 273 -14.08 -21.78 -23.86
C ASP A 273 -13.00 -22.84 -23.65
N GLU A 274 -12.66 -23.62 -24.68
CA GLU A 274 -11.61 -24.63 -24.63
C GLU A 274 -10.23 -24.04 -24.31
N VAL A 275 -9.86 -22.96 -25.01
CA VAL A 275 -8.56 -22.30 -24.79
C VAL A 275 -8.50 -21.68 -23.40
N ALA A 276 -9.57 -20.99 -22.97
CA ALA A 276 -9.63 -20.38 -21.65
C ALA A 276 -9.58 -21.43 -20.52
N ILE A 277 -10.32 -22.53 -20.64
CA ILE A 277 -10.29 -23.63 -19.67
C ILE A 277 -8.88 -24.22 -19.62
N SER A 278 -8.29 -24.54 -20.78
CA SER A 278 -6.93 -25.09 -20.86
C SER A 278 -5.89 -24.18 -20.18
N LEU A 279 -5.88 -22.88 -20.51
CA LEU A 279 -4.98 -21.91 -19.89
C LEU A 279 -5.22 -21.75 -18.38
N ARG A 280 -6.46 -21.98 -17.92
CA ARG A 280 -6.83 -21.85 -16.50
C ARG A 280 -6.48 -23.09 -15.67
N THR A 281 -6.56 -24.28 -16.24
CA THR A 281 -6.44 -25.54 -15.50
C THR A 281 -5.12 -26.26 -15.70
N PHE A 282 -4.34 -25.92 -16.73
CA PHE A 282 -3.05 -26.56 -17.00
C PHE A 282 -2.02 -26.22 -15.89
N ILE A 283 -1.33 -27.26 -15.39
CA ILE A 283 -0.21 -27.13 -14.45
C ILE A 283 1.08 -27.28 -15.24
N THR A 284 1.98 -26.31 -15.12
CA THR A 284 3.29 -26.40 -15.75
C THR A 284 4.20 -27.32 -14.92
N GLU A 285 4.46 -28.53 -15.43
CA GLU A 285 5.32 -29.55 -14.77
C GLU A 285 6.81 -29.23 -14.75
N SER A 286 7.19 -28.07 -15.29
CA SER A 286 8.53 -27.50 -15.16
C SER A 286 8.41 -25.99 -15.27
N LEU A 287 9.33 -25.26 -14.66
CA LEU A 287 9.55 -23.89 -15.08
C LEU A 287 9.84 -23.90 -16.58
N TRP A 288 9.38 -22.90 -17.34
CA TRP A 288 9.63 -22.85 -18.78
C TRP A 288 11.09 -23.18 -19.01
N GLN A 289 11.31 -24.34 -19.64
CA GLN A 289 12.64 -24.82 -19.91
C GLN A 289 13.25 -23.74 -20.80
N LEU A 290 14.24 -23.04 -20.24
CA LEU A 290 15.21 -22.30 -21.03
C LEU A 290 15.83 -23.40 -21.86
N GLU A 291 15.32 -23.61 -23.07
CA GLU A 291 15.58 -24.81 -23.85
C GLU A 291 17.06 -25.15 -23.82
N GLN A 292 17.33 -26.44 -23.65
CA GLN A 292 18.63 -27.10 -23.63
C GLN A 292 19.63 -26.49 -24.65
N GLN A 293 20.33 -25.43 -24.27
CA GLN A 293 21.43 -24.84 -25.03
C GLN A 293 22.73 -24.84 -24.22
N ASN A 294 22.99 -25.93 -23.50
CA ASN A 294 24.34 -26.26 -23.02
C ASN A 294 24.66 -27.76 -23.23
N SER A 295 23.91 -28.44 -24.09
CA SER A 295 24.22 -29.81 -24.53
C SER A 295 24.43 -29.81 -26.05
N ASP A 296 25.46 -29.10 -26.52
CA ASP A 296 26.06 -29.28 -27.86
C ASP A 296 27.39 -28.51 -28.02
N HIS A 297 28.27 -28.56 -27.03
CA HIS A 297 29.72 -28.36 -27.25
C HIS A 297 30.48 -29.49 -26.57
N HIS A 298 30.43 -30.65 -27.23
CA HIS A 298 31.60 -31.52 -27.35
C HIS A 298 32.66 -30.84 -28.23
#